data_AF-A0AAW8L8A4-F1
#
_entry.id   AF-A0AAW8L8A4-F1
#
_cell.length_a   1.000
_cell.length_b   1.000
_cell.length_c   1.000
_cell.angle_alpha   90.00
_cell.angle_beta   90.00
_cell.angle_gamma   90.00
#
_symmetry.space_group_name_H-M   'P 1'
#
loop_
_entity.id
_entity.type
_entity.pdbx_description
1 polymer ?
#
loop_
_entity_poly.entity_id
_entity_poly.type
_entity_poly.pdbx_seq_one_letter_code
_entity_poly.pdbx_strand_id
1 'polypeptide(L)' 'RILFTGIVIYFLGSLLCFTTQSFEWFLIGRFIQGVGVSGPYVASISIVRDKYSGAQMARIMSLIMMVFMVAPAIA' A
#
# COMPACT_ATOMS: atom_id res chain seq x y z
N ARG A 1 5.43 -11.66 6.80
CA ARG A 1 4.56 -11.46 7.99
C ARG A 1 3.93 -10.07 7.97
N ILE A 2 4.73 -9.00 7.94
CA ILE A 2 4.26 -7.60 7.86
C ILE A 2 3.26 -7.37 6.71
N LEU A 3 3.51 -7.98 5.54
CA LEU A 3 2.58 -7.95 4.40
C LEU A 3 1.16 -8.44 4.74
N PHE A 4 1.04 -9.63 5.34
CA PHE A 4 -0.25 -10.21 5.71
C PHE A 4 -0.96 -9.36 6.77
N THR A 5 -0.23 -8.89 7.79
CA THR A 5 -0.81 -8.02 8.82
C THR A 5 -1.35 -6.72 8.21
N GLY A 6 -0.61 -6.09 7.29
CA GLY A 6 -1.06 -4.89 6.59
C GLY A 6 -2.31 -5.11 5.74
N ILE A 7 -2.37 -6.24 5.02
CA ILE A 7 -3.55 -6.62 4.20
C ILE A 7 -4.78 -6.82 5.09
N VAL A 8 -4.64 -7.48 6.24
CA VAL A 8 -5.76 -7.67 7.18
C VAL A 8 -6.27 -6.33 7.72
N ILE A 9 -5.35 -5.42 8.11
CA ILE A 9 -5.72 -4.09 8.59
C ILE A 9 -6.43 -3.28 7.49
N TYR A 10 -5.91 -3.33 6.25
CA TYR A 10 -6.53 -2.67 5.10
C TYR A 10 -7.95 -3.20 4.88
N PHE A 11 -8.12 -4.52 4.88
CA PHE A 11 -9.42 -5.16 4.69
C PHE A 11 -10.45 -4.72 5.76
N LEU A 12 -10.04 -4.64 7.03
CA LEU A 12 -10.91 -4.15 8.11
C LEU A 12 -11.32 -2.68 7.89
N GLY A 13 -10.39 -1.83 7.47
CA GLY A 13 -10.69 -0.44 7.16
C GLY A 13 -11.61 -0.29 5.95
N SER A 14 -11.46 -1.13 4.92
CA SER A 14 -12.37 -1.16 3.77
C SER A 14 -13.77 -1.63 4.16
N LEU A 15 -13.89 -2.61 5.07
CA LEU A 15 -15.18 -3.06 5.61
C LEU A 15 -15.90 -1.93 6.35
N LEU A 16 -15.18 -1.20 7.19
CA LEU A 16 -15.69 -0.01 7.89
C LEU A 16 -16.18 1.08 6.93
N CYS A 17 -15.40 1.37 5.87
CA CYS A 17 -15.80 2.32 4.84
C CYS A 17 -17.03 1.86 4.05
N PHE A 18 -17.22 0.56 3.86
CA PHE A 18 -18.38 0.01 3.15
C PHE A 18 -19.67 0.11 3.98
N THR A 19 -19.60 -0.09 5.29
CA THR A 19 -20.79 -0.12 6.16
C THR A 19 -21.20 1.25 6.71
N THR A 20 -20.32 2.26 6.65
CA THR A 20 -20.59 3.56 7.26
C THR A 20 -21.49 4.47 6.40
N GLN A 21 -22.40 5.19 7.06
CA GLN A 21 -23.20 6.27 6.46
C GLN A 21 -22.79 7.66 6.97
N SER A 22 -21.85 7.74 7.90
CA SER A 22 -21.32 8.99 8.44
C SER A 22 -19.93 9.28 7.89
N PHE A 23 -19.71 10.55 7.52
CA PHE A 23 -18.45 11.04 6.95
C PHE A 23 -17.27 10.87 7.92
N GLU A 24 -17.47 11.11 9.22
CA GLU A 24 -16.40 10.96 10.22
C GLU A 24 -15.91 9.52 10.32
N TRP A 25 -16.84 8.56 10.38
CA TRP A 25 -16.53 7.14 10.40
C TRP A 25 -15.87 6.68 9.08
N PHE A 26 -16.24 7.29 7.95
CA PHE A 26 -15.57 7.05 6.67
C PHE A 26 -14.11 7.51 6.70
N LEU A 27 -13.81 8.68 7.28
CA LEU A 27 -12.43 9.16 7.44
C LEU A 27 -11.60 8.24 8.35
N ILE A 28 -12.19 7.74 9.44
CA ILE A 28 -11.52 6.77 10.32
C ILE A 28 -11.18 5.48 9.54
N GLY A 29 -12.12 4.96 8.74
CA GLY A 29 -11.88 3.80 7.89
C GLY A 29 -10.77 4.03 6.87
N ARG A 30 -10.67 5.23 6.29
CA ARG A 30 -9.56 5.63 5.39
C ARG A 30 -8.22 5.72 6.11
N PHE A 31 -8.21 6.24 7.33
CA PHE A 31 -7.01 6.28 8.17
C PHE A 31 -6.48 4.86 8.44
N ILE A 32 -7.37 3.94 8.82
CA ILE A 32 -7.02 2.53 9.06
C ILE A 32 -6.48 1.87 7.78
N GLN A 33 -7.12 2.09 6.64
CA GLN A 33 -6.62 1.61 5.34
C GLN A 33 -5.21 2.15 5.02
N GLY A 34 -4.96 3.44 5.27
CA GLY A 34 -3.64 4.05 5.08
C GLY A 34 -2.56 3.39 5.93
N VAL A 35 -2.86 3.14 7.22
CA VAL A 35 -1.96 2.42 8.12
C VAL A 35 -1.70 1.00 7.60
N GLY A 36 -2.73 0.29 7.17
CA GLY A 36 -2.61 -1.07 6.64
C GLY A 36 -1.72 -1.18 5.39
N VAL A 37 -1.84 -0.21 4.46
CA VAL A 37 -1.06 -0.19 3.20
C VAL A 37 0.40 0.27 3.40
N SER A 38 0.69 1.07 4.43
CA SER A 38 2.03 1.64 4.65
C SER A 38 3.13 0.57 4.80
N GLY A 39 2.85 -0.52 5.53
CA GLY A 39 3.79 -1.61 5.78
C GLY A 39 4.22 -2.36 4.51
N PRO A 40 3.28 -2.91 3.72
CA PRO A 40 3.56 -3.53 2.42
C PRO A 40 4.37 -2.65 1.47
N TYR A 41 4.05 -1.35 1.40
CA TYR A 41 4.75 -0.41 0.54
C TYR A 41 6.23 -0.25 0.93
N VAL A 42 6.49 0.05 2.20
CA VAL A 42 7.86 0.22 2.71
C VAL A 42 8.65 -1.08 2.60
N ALA A 43 8.06 -2.22 2.96
CA ALA A 43 8.72 -3.52 2.86
C ALA A 43 9.16 -3.82 1.42
N SER A 44 8.33 -3.51 0.42
CA SER A 44 8.66 -3.73 -0.99
C SER A 44 9.88 -2.92 -1.43
N ILE A 45 9.95 -1.64 -1.06
CA ILE A 45 11.08 -0.76 -1.37
C ILE A 45 12.34 -1.22 -0.63
N SER A 46 12.22 -1.58 0.66
CA SER A 46 13.35 -2.06 1.45
C SER A 46 13.94 -3.36 0.88
N ILE A 47 13.10 -4.32 0.49
CA ILE A 47 13.58 -5.58 -0.13
C ILE A 47 14.39 -5.30 -1.41
N VAL A 48 13.96 -4.35 -2.23
CA VAL A 48 14.70 -3.99 -3.46
C VAL A 48 16.04 -3.34 -3.11
N ARG A 49 16.08 -2.48 -2.09
CA ARG A 49 17.32 -1.87 -1.57
C ARG A 49 18.27 -2.90 -0.96
N ASP A 50 17.74 -3.94 -0.33
CA ASP A 50 18.55 -4.98 0.31
C ASP A 50 19.12 -5.99 -0.70
N LYS A 51 18.41 -6.24 -1.81
CA LYS A 51 18.82 -7.25 -2.82
C LYS A 51 19.56 -6.69 -4.03
N TYR A 52 19.35 -5.44 -4.39
CA TYR A 52 19.85 -4.87 -5.65
C TYR A 52 20.60 -3.58 -5.42
N SER A 53 21.62 -3.33 -6.24
CA SER A 53 22.43 -2.11 -6.20
C SER A 53 22.71 -1.59 -7.61
N GLY A 54 23.16 -0.33 -7.68
CA GLY A 54 23.52 0.33 -8.94
C GLY A 54 22.38 0.36 -9.97
N ALA A 55 22.71 0.07 -11.22
CA ALA A 55 21.77 0.14 -12.35
C ALA A 55 20.55 -0.80 -12.20
N GLN A 56 20.72 -1.97 -11.58
CA GLN A 56 19.61 -2.92 -11.36
C GLN A 56 18.59 -2.35 -10.36
N MET A 57 19.04 -1.73 -9.28
CA MET A 57 18.15 -1.09 -8.31
C MET A 57 17.32 0.02 -8.97
N ALA A 58 17.96 0.89 -9.77
CA ALA A 58 17.27 1.96 -10.49
C ALA A 58 16.19 1.40 -11.43
N ARG A 59 16.51 0.34 -12.19
CA ARG A 59 15.56 -0.30 -13.10
C ARG A 59 14.33 -0.86 -12.38
N ILE A 60 14.53 -1.56 -11.25
CA ILE A 60 13.43 -2.15 -10.48
C ILE A 60 12.58 -1.07 -9.82
N MET A 61 13.21 -0.05 -9.24
CA MET A 61 12.48 1.08 -8.64
C MET A 61 11.63 1.82 -9.68
N SER A 62 12.15 2.06 -10.88
CA SER A 62 11.39 2.68 -11.97
C SER A 62 10.18 1.84 -12.38
N LEU A 63 10.32 0.51 -12.42
CA LEU A 63 9.20 -0.39 -12.70
C LEU A 63 8.13 -0.32 -11.60
N ILE A 64 8.53 -0.32 -10.32
CA ILE A 64 7.61 -0.18 -9.20
C ILE A 64 6.83 1.14 -9.31
N MET A 65 7.52 2.25 -9.56
CA MET A 65 6.87 3.56 -9.70
C MET A 65 5.94 3.63 -10.90
N MET A 66 6.31 3.03 -12.04
CA MET A 66 5.45 2.91 -13.20
C MET A 66 4.16 2.17 -12.86
N VAL A 67 4.24 1.02 -12.18
CA VAL A 67 3.06 0.24 -11.77
C VAL A 67 2.19 1.06 -10.81
N PHE A 68 2.78 1.77 -9.84
CA PHE A 68 2.06 2.64 -8.92
C PHE A 68 1.35 3.81 -9.60
N MET A 69 1.90 4.33 -10.70
CA MET A 69 1.28 5.42 -11.47
C MET A 69 0.17 4.89 -12.40
N VAL A 70 0.39 3.74 -13.03
CA VAL A 70 -0.54 3.17 -14.01
C VAL A 70 -1.74 2.49 -13.33
N ALA A 71 -1.55 1.81 -12.20
CA ALA A 71 -2.63 1.08 -11.55
C ALA A 71 -3.84 1.97 -11.17
N PRO A 72 -3.67 3.17 -10.57
CA PRO A 72 -4.79 4.08 -10.30
C PRO A 72 -5.39 4.69 -11.56
N ALA A 73 -4.63 4.79 -12.66
CA ALA A 73 -5.11 5.38 -13.90
C ALA A 73 -6.06 4.45 -14.68
N ILE A 74 -5.97 3.13 -14.45
CA ILE A 74 -6.82 2.12 -15.09
C ILE A 74 -8.05 1.77 -14.24
N ALA A 75 -7.97 1.97 -12.92
CA ALA A 75 -9.00 1.59 -11.94
C ALA A 75 -10.20 2.55 -11.88
#